data_AF-A0AA47NV49-F1
#
_entry.id   AF-A0AA47NV49-F1
#
_cell.length_a   1.000
_cell.length_b   1.000
_cell.length_c   1.000
_cell.angle_alpha   90.00
_cell.angle_beta   90.00
_cell.angle_gamma   90.00
#
_symmetry.space_group_name_H-M   'P 1'
#
loop_
_entity.id
_entity.type
_entity.pdbx_description
1 polymer ?
#
loop_
_entity_poly.entity_id
_entity_poly.type
_entity_poly.pdbx_seq_one_letter_code
_entity_poly.pdbx_strand_id
1 'polypeptide(L)'
;MDHVLDIADRYILTPYVYPASWPEDGALRQVISLLVLTNMGAELLYLGFAAFSFYYVFDHRLLKHPHFIENQLQREIRLGVTSIFWMSFPTVALFFAEIRGYSKLYDNITKSPSDMVIYWMHRVLHHKSLYKVSWRWTSKDIYFL
;
A
#
# COMPACT_ATOMS: atom_id res chain seq x y z
N MET A 1 -7.07 -6.48 11.21
CA MET A 1 -7.17 -5.05 10.79
C MET A 1 -8.26 -4.30 11.54
N ASP A 2 -9.37 -4.97 11.80
CA ASP A 2 -10.35 -4.70 12.86
C ASP A 2 -9.82 -3.94 14.10
N HIS A 3 -8.80 -4.44 14.81
CA HIS A 3 -8.30 -3.81 16.03
C HIS A 3 -7.68 -2.43 15.79
N VAL A 4 -6.95 -2.27 14.68
CA VAL A 4 -6.32 -0.99 14.34
C VAL A 4 -7.38 0.05 13.99
N LEU A 5 -8.41 -0.38 13.25
CA LEU A 5 -9.53 0.48 12.89
C LEU A 5 -10.32 0.91 14.14
N ASP A 6 -10.62 -0.01 15.05
CA ASP A 6 -11.34 0.28 16.31
C ASP A 6 -10.59 1.28 17.20
N ILE A 7 -9.28 1.08 17.37
CA ILE A 7 -8.42 2.02 18.10
C ILE A 7 -8.41 3.40 17.43
N ALA A 8 -8.26 3.44 16.10
CA ALA A 8 -8.25 4.69 15.36
C ALA A 8 -9.60 5.41 15.46
N ASP A 9 -10.72 4.69 15.33
CA ASP A 9 -12.07 5.24 15.48
C ASP A 9 -12.28 5.83 16.87
N ARG A 10 -11.91 5.09 17.92
CA ARG A 10 -12.14 5.51 19.31
C ARG A 10 -11.37 6.75 19.72
N TYR A 11 -10.09 6.85 19.33
CA TYR A 11 -9.21 7.92 19.81
C TYR A 11 -9.08 9.10 18.84
N ILE A 12 -9.29 8.88 17.54
CA ILE A 12 -8.98 9.87 16.50
C ILE A 12 -10.19 10.14 15.60
N LEU A 13 -10.77 9.12 14.96
CA LEU A 13 -11.70 9.34 13.86
C LEU A 13 -13.11 9.73 14.32
N THR A 14 -13.69 9.07 15.33
CA THR A 14 -15.00 9.44 15.91
C THR A 14 -14.98 10.84 16.55
N PRO A 15 -13.97 11.23 17.36
CA PRO A 15 -13.99 12.54 18.02
C PRO A 15 -13.62 13.72 17.10
N TYR A 16 -12.75 13.52 16.10
CA TYR A 16 -12.18 14.64 15.34
C TYR A 16 -12.47 14.66 13.84
N VAL A 17 -12.87 13.54 13.24
CA VAL A 17 -12.97 13.41 11.78
C VAL A 17 -14.41 13.23 11.32
N TYR A 18 -15.13 12.26 11.88
CA TYR A 18 -16.48 11.93 11.44
C TYR A 18 -17.55 12.65 12.26
N PRO A 19 -18.62 13.17 11.62
CA PRO A 19 -19.76 13.71 12.34
C PRO A 19 -20.51 12.59 13.06
N ALA A 20 -21.20 12.92 14.15
CA ALA A 20 -22.00 11.97 14.93
C ALA A 20 -23.12 11.28 14.12
N SER A 21 -23.47 11.79 12.95
CA SER A 21 -24.44 11.19 12.03
C SER A 21 -23.89 9.98 11.26
N TRP A 22 -22.57 9.74 11.27
CA TRP A 22 -21.94 8.63 10.55
C TRP A 22 -21.60 7.49 11.52
N PRO A 23 -22.35 6.37 11.47
CA PRO A 23 -22.14 5.29 12.41
C PRO A 23 -20.84 4.52 12.10
N GLU A 24 -20.21 3.97 13.14
CA GLU A 24 -18.91 3.28 13.08
C GLU A 24 -18.95 2.01 12.21
N ASP A 25 -20.11 1.39 12.07
CA ASP A 25 -20.37 0.23 11.22
C ASP A 25 -20.70 0.60 9.75
N GLY A 26 -20.77 1.90 9.44
CA GLY A 26 -21.06 2.41 8.11
C GLY A 26 -19.98 2.02 7.10
N ALA A 27 -20.37 1.38 5.99
CA ALA A 27 -19.42 0.88 4.98
C ALA A 27 -18.54 1.99 4.39
N LEU A 28 -19.12 3.14 4.08
CA LEU A 28 -18.40 4.27 3.48
C LEU A 28 -17.37 4.86 4.44
N ARG A 29 -17.74 5.01 5.73
CA ARG A 29 -16.83 5.43 6.79
C ARG A 29 -15.65 4.47 6.89
N GLN A 30 -15.92 3.18 7.03
CA GLN A 30 -14.89 2.15 7.16
C GLN A 30 -13.94 2.11 5.96
N VAL A 31 -14.45 2.22 4.73
CA VAL A 31 -13.60 2.25 3.52
C VAL A 31 -12.67 3.46 3.52
N ILE A 32 -13.18 4.65 3.87
CA ILE A 32 -12.37 5.87 3.93
C ILE A 32 -11.33 5.76 5.05
N SER A 33 -11.72 5.33 6.25
CA SER A 33 -10.82 5.11 7.38
C SER A 33 -9.70 4.13 7.01
N LEU A 34 -10.06 2.99 6.40
CA LEU A 34 -9.08 2.00 5.95
C LEU A 34 -8.15 2.54 4.87
N LEU A 35 -8.66 3.33 3.92
CA LEU A 35 -7.84 3.94 2.88
C LEU A 35 -6.80 4.89 3.49
N VAL A 36 -7.22 5.77 4.39
CA VAL A 36 -6.32 6.74 5.04
C VAL A 36 -5.30 6.02 5.93
N LEU A 37 -5.75 5.14 6.83
CA LEU A 37 -4.86 4.43 7.76
C LEU A 37 -3.84 3.54 7.03
N THR A 38 -4.29 2.82 6.00
CA THR A 38 -3.41 1.93 5.23
C THR A 38 -2.36 2.73 4.46
N ASN A 39 -2.74 3.83 3.80
CA ASN A 39 -1.78 4.67 3.08
C ASN A 39 -0.79 5.34 4.03
N MET A 40 -1.27 5.95 5.13
CA MET A 40 -0.39 6.58 6.12
C MET A 40 0.59 5.58 6.74
N GLY A 41 0.13 4.38 7.10
CA GLY A 41 0.98 3.32 7.63
C GLY A 41 2.03 2.86 6.60
N ALA A 42 1.61 2.64 5.35
CA ALA A 42 2.51 2.23 4.28
C ALA A 42 3.56 3.30 3.95
N GLU A 43 3.17 4.57 3.85
CA GLU A 43 4.07 5.69 3.61
C GLU A 43 5.05 5.89 4.75
N LEU A 44 4.59 5.81 6.01
CA LEU A 44 5.46 5.96 7.18
C LEU A 44 6.52 4.85 7.20
N LEU A 45 6.14 3.61 6.96
CA LEU A 45 7.09 2.50 6.91
C LEU A 45 8.03 2.66 5.72
N TYR A 46 7.50 2.90 4.52
CA TYR A 46 8.29 3.00 3.30
C TYR A 46 9.28 4.16 3.36
N LEU A 47 8.81 5.38 3.62
CA LEU A 47 9.66 6.57 3.69
C LEU A 47 10.52 6.59 4.94
N GLY A 48 10.04 6.07 6.07
CA GLY A 48 10.83 5.97 7.30
C GLY A 48 12.05 5.07 7.12
N PHE A 49 11.85 3.85 6.62
CA PHE A 49 12.97 2.94 6.33
C PHE A 49 13.82 3.43 5.14
N ALA A 50 13.22 4.02 4.11
CA ALA A 50 13.97 4.62 3.02
C ALA A 50 14.87 5.76 3.50
N ALA A 51 14.37 6.66 4.35
CA ALA A 51 15.15 7.74 4.95
C ALA A 51 16.27 7.19 5.83
N PHE A 52 15.98 6.21 6.68
CA PHE A 52 17.00 5.57 7.50
C PHE A 52 18.11 4.94 6.63
N SER A 53 17.73 4.18 5.61
CA SER A 53 18.69 3.58 4.66
C SER A 53 19.50 4.67 3.94
N PHE A 54 18.84 5.72 3.47
CA PHE A 54 19.47 6.83 2.76
C PHE A 54 20.52 7.54 3.61
N TYR A 55 20.24 7.82 4.89
CA TYR A 55 21.20 8.54 5.74
C TYR A 55 22.33 7.65 6.27
N TYR A 56 22.04 6.40 6.63
CA TYR A 56 23.01 5.57 7.38
C TYR A 56 23.68 4.48 6.55
N VAL A 57 23.07 4.02 5.46
CA VAL A 57 23.55 2.86 4.68
C VAL A 57 23.99 3.26 3.27
N PHE A 58 23.33 4.24 2.68
CA PHE A 58 23.54 4.60 1.28
C PHE A 58 24.83 5.40 1.01
N ASP A 59 25.56 5.01 -0.04
CA ASP A 59 26.75 5.72 -0.49
C ASP A 59 26.39 6.96 -1.32
N HIS A 60 26.52 8.13 -0.69
CA HIS A 60 26.18 9.41 -1.30
C HIS A 60 27.10 9.79 -2.48
N ARG A 61 28.22 9.09 -2.70
CA ARG A 61 29.06 9.28 -3.90
C ARG A 61 28.32 8.95 -5.19
N LEU A 62 27.31 8.07 -5.12
CA LEU A 62 26.47 7.68 -6.26
C LEU A 62 25.65 8.86 -6.82
N LEU A 63 25.35 9.86 -5.99
CA LEU A 63 24.62 11.07 -6.43
C LEU A 63 25.43 11.94 -7.40
N LYS A 64 26.75 11.78 -7.47
CA LYS A 64 27.65 12.51 -8.37
C LYS A 64 27.96 11.74 -9.66
N HIS A 65 27.32 10.58 -9.85
CA HIS A 65 27.58 9.74 -11.01
C HIS A 65 27.15 10.48 -12.30
N PRO A 66 27.92 10.40 -13.41
CA PRO A 66 27.60 11.12 -14.65
C PRO A 66 26.26 10.71 -15.28
N HIS A 67 25.71 9.55 -14.93
CA HIS A 67 24.37 9.09 -15.33
C HIS A 67 23.28 9.35 -14.28
N PHE A 68 23.56 10.13 -13.23
CA PHE A 68 22.56 10.51 -12.25
C PHE A 68 21.66 11.60 -12.84
N ILE A 69 20.36 11.32 -12.93
CA ILE A 69 19.39 12.20 -13.60
C ILE A 69 19.05 13.37 -12.67
N GLU A 70 18.76 14.54 -13.24
CA GLU A 70 18.33 15.70 -12.46
C GLU A 70 17.05 15.39 -11.67
N ASN A 71 17.05 15.75 -10.38
CA ASN A 71 15.95 15.50 -9.45
C ASN A 71 15.55 14.01 -9.31
N GLN A 72 16.44 13.07 -9.65
CA GLN A 72 16.15 11.63 -9.61
C GLN A 72 15.56 11.19 -8.27
N LEU A 73 16.10 11.65 -7.14
CA LEU A 73 15.59 11.31 -5.81
C LEU A 73 14.13 11.75 -5.61
N GLN A 74 13.77 12.97 -6.01
CA GLN A 74 12.39 13.46 -5.88
C GLN A 74 11.43 12.64 -6.74
N ARG A 75 11.92 12.15 -7.89
CA ARG A 75 11.12 11.41 -8.85
C ARG A 75 10.90 9.97 -8.40
N GLU A 76 11.91 9.35 -7.82
CA GLU A 76 11.80 8.05 -7.16
C GLU A 76 10.81 8.11 -5.97
N ILE A 77 10.91 9.13 -5.12
CA ILE A 77 9.97 9.33 -4.01
C ILE A 77 8.55 9.54 -4.53
N ARG A 78 8.35 10.43 -5.51
CA ARG A 78 7.03 10.68 -6.10
C ARG A 78 6.43 9.41 -6.71
N LEU A 79 7.24 8.65 -7.44
CA LEU A 79 6.80 7.39 -8.05
C LEU A 79 6.43 6.37 -6.98
N GLY A 80 7.24 6.24 -5.92
CA GLY A 80 6.99 5.36 -4.79
C GLY A 80 5.67 5.70 -4.08
N VAL A 81 5.48 6.95 -3.68
CA VAL A 81 4.25 7.41 -2.99
C VAL A 81 3.02 7.24 -3.89
N THR A 82 3.12 7.60 -5.18
CA THR A 82 2.02 7.41 -6.15
C THR A 82 1.67 5.93 -6.31
N SER A 83 2.68 5.06 -6.31
CA SER A 83 2.47 3.61 -6.40
C SER A 83 1.80 3.05 -5.15
N ILE A 84 2.21 3.49 -3.95
CA ILE A 84 1.56 3.12 -2.68
C ILE A 84 0.07 3.48 -2.73
N PHE A 85 -0.26 4.69 -3.19
CA PHE A 85 -1.65 5.13 -3.32
C PHE A 85 -2.48 4.20 -4.21
N TRP A 86 -2.00 3.90 -5.42
CA TRP A 86 -2.76 3.02 -6.33
C TRP A 86 -2.83 1.57 -5.86
N MET A 87 -1.77 1.05 -5.23
CA MET A 87 -1.77 -0.30 -4.65
C MET A 87 -2.64 -0.42 -3.41
N SER A 88 -2.95 0.70 -2.74
CA SER A 88 -3.80 0.68 -1.54
C SER A 88 -5.25 0.26 -1.83
N PHE A 89 -5.78 0.52 -3.04
CA PHE A 89 -7.16 0.16 -3.38
C PHE A 89 -7.48 -1.34 -3.27
N PRO A 90 -6.74 -2.26 -3.93
CA PRO A 90 -6.98 -3.69 -3.76
C PRO A 90 -6.73 -4.17 -2.32
N THR A 91 -5.74 -3.59 -1.62
CA THR A 91 -5.48 -3.91 -0.21
C THR A 91 -6.65 -3.52 0.69
N VAL A 92 -7.19 -2.31 0.52
CA VAL A 92 -8.35 -1.83 1.27
C VAL A 92 -9.59 -2.65 0.94
N ALA A 93 -9.77 -3.09 -0.31
CA ALA A 93 -10.87 -3.99 -0.66
C ALA A 93 -10.79 -5.32 0.12
N LEU A 94 -9.57 -5.88 0.26
CA LEU A 94 -9.35 -7.09 1.06
C LEU A 94 -9.56 -6.85 2.56
N PHE A 95 -9.03 -5.76 3.11
CA PHE A 95 -9.24 -5.39 4.52
C PHE A 95 -10.71 -5.10 4.82
N PHE A 96 -11.43 -4.48 3.90
CA PHE A 96 -12.86 -4.25 4.03
C PHE A 96 -13.64 -5.57 4.07
N ALA A 97 -13.27 -6.53 3.21
CA ALA A 97 -13.84 -7.87 3.26
C ALA A 97 -13.50 -8.58 4.59
N GLU A 98 -12.29 -8.40 5.11
CA GLU A 98 -11.86 -8.94 6.40
C GLU A 98 -12.72 -8.43 7.56
N ILE A 99 -12.89 -7.11 7.70
CA ILE A 99 -13.69 -6.53 8.80
C ILE A 99 -15.18 -6.88 8.70
N ARG A 100 -15.67 -7.24 7.51
CA ARG A 100 -17.04 -7.72 7.30
C ARG A 100 -17.20 -9.22 7.61
N GLY A 101 -16.15 -9.88 8.07
CA GLY A 101 -16.17 -11.29 8.44
C GLY A 101 -16.07 -12.25 7.24
N TYR A 102 -15.72 -11.77 6.04
CA TYR A 102 -15.45 -12.64 4.89
C TYR A 102 -14.07 -13.29 4.97
N SER A 103 -13.16 -12.73 5.78
CA SER A 103 -11.87 -13.35 6.01
C SER A 103 -12.02 -14.50 7.00
N LYS A 104 -11.98 -15.73 6.48
CA LYS A 104 -11.85 -16.94 7.29
C LYS A 104 -10.38 -17.10 7.69
N LEU A 105 -9.88 -16.26 8.60
CA LEU A 105 -8.63 -16.58 9.30
C LEU A 105 -8.91 -17.82 10.14
N TYR A 106 -8.43 -18.97 9.68
CA TYR A 106 -8.57 -20.21 10.41
C TYR A 106 -7.52 -20.23 11.52
N ASP A 107 -7.94 -20.27 12.78
CA ASP A 107 -7.04 -20.54 13.92
C ASP A 107 -6.37 -21.93 13.84
N ASN A 108 -6.92 -22.81 13.01
CA ASN A 108 -6.39 -24.14 12.71
C ASN A 108 -5.78 -24.19 11.29
N ILE A 109 -4.46 -24.40 11.23
CA ILE A 109 -3.64 -24.52 10.00
C ILE A 109 -4.14 -25.62 9.04
N THR A 110 -4.88 -26.60 9.55
CA THR A 110 -5.34 -27.79 8.81
C THR A 110 -6.48 -27.56 7.81
N LYS A 111 -7.01 -26.34 7.66
CA LYS A 111 -8.16 -26.05 6.78
C LYS A 111 -8.02 -24.83 5.87
N SER A 112 -6.83 -24.50 5.38
CA SER A 112 -6.70 -23.33 4.49
C SER A 112 -6.58 -23.68 3.00
N PRO A 113 -7.57 -23.33 2.15
CA PRO A 113 -7.43 -23.30 0.69
C PRO A 113 -6.73 -22.02 0.17
N SER A 114 -6.19 -21.17 1.05
CA SER A 114 -5.57 -19.86 0.73
C SER A 114 -4.39 -19.94 -0.23
N ASP A 115 -3.58 -21.00 -0.11
CA ASP A 115 -2.31 -21.10 -0.83
C ASP A 115 -2.53 -21.19 -2.33
N MET A 116 -3.66 -21.78 -2.75
CA MET A 116 -4.01 -21.89 -4.16
C MET A 116 -4.35 -20.53 -4.77
N VAL A 117 -5.03 -19.65 -4.03
CA VAL A 117 -5.43 -18.31 -4.53
C VAL A 117 -4.22 -17.38 -4.62
N ILE A 118 -3.35 -17.37 -3.60
CA ILE A 118 -2.10 -16.60 -3.62
C ILE A 118 -1.22 -17.05 -4.79
N TYR A 119 -1.13 -18.36 -5.04
CA TYR A 119 -0.42 -18.91 -6.18
C TYR A 119 -0.99 -18.44 -7.53
N TRP A 120 -2.32 -18.47 -7.69
CA TRP A 120 -2.95 -17.99 -8.92
C TRP A 120 -2.79 -16.48 -9.12
N MET A 121 -2.87 -15.67 -8.06
CA MET A 121 -2.60 -14.23 -8.12
C MET A 121 -1.15 -13.93 -8.54
N HIS A 122 -0.18 -14.62 -7.93
CA HIS A 122 1.23 -14.53 -8.32
C HIS A 122 1.43 -14.93 -9.80
N ARG A 123 0.78 -16.02 -10.24
CA ARG A 123 0.85 -16.47 -11.65
C ARG A 123 0.23 -15.47 -12.63
N VAL A 124 -0.88 -14.83 -12.27
CA VAL A 124 -1.52 -13.78 -13.09
C VAL A 124 -0.61 -12.56 -13.21
N LEU A 125 0.08 -12.18 -12.14
CA LEU A 125 1.08 -11.09 -12.17
C LEU A 125 2.25 -11.36 -13.14
N HIS A 126 2.66 -12.63 -13.29
CA HIS A 126 3.68 -13.03 -14.27
C HIS A 126 3.14 -13.25 -15.69
N HIS A 127 1.84 -13.08 -15.92
CA HIS A 127 1.25 -13.28 -17.23
C HIS A 127 1.80 -12.26 -18.24
N LYS A 128 2.28 -12.75 -19.40
CA LYS A 128 3.04 -11.96 -20.39
C LYS A 128 2.34 -10.67 -20.83
N SER A 129 1.01 -10.64 -20.91
CA SER A 129 0.25 -9.44 -21.28
C SER A 129 0.28 -8.36 -20.19
N LEU A 130 0.15 -8.74 -18.92
CA LEU A 130 0.16 -7.83 -17.78
C LEU A 130 1.59 -7.34 -17.47
N TYR A 131 2.57 -8.24 -17.56
CA TYR A 131 3.98 -7.87 -17.42
C TYR A 131 4.41 -6.86 -18.50
N LYS A 132 4.02 -7.10 -19.76
CA LYS A 132 4.32 -6.19 -20.88
C LYS A 132 3.62 -4.84 -20.72
N VAL A 133 2.42 -4.79 -20.16
CA VAL A 133 1.73 -3.53 -19.83
C VAL A 133 2.48 -2.81 -18.72
N SER A 134 2.70 -3.45 -17.56
CA SER A 134 3.44 -2.88 -16.43
C SER A 134 4.79 -2.30 -16.85
N TRP A 135 5.61 -3.09 -17.56
CA TRP A 135 6.90 -2.64 -18.09
C TRP A 135 6.79 -1.47 -19.06
N ARG A 136 5.74 -1.39 -19.88
CA ARG A 136 5.54 -0.31 -20.85
C ARG A 136 5.08 0.99 -20.19
N TRP A 137 4.46 0.90 -19.02
CA TRP A 137 4.18 2.07 -18.18
C TRP A 137 5.45 2.56 -17.48
N THR A 138 6.21 1.66 -16.81
CA THR A 138 7.47 2.05 -16.15
C THR A 138 8.52 2.55 -17.14
N SER A 139 8.66 1.91 -18.30
CA SER A 139 9.67 2.30 -19.29
C SER A 139 9.34 3.61 -20.00
N LYS A 140 8.06 3.94 -20.25
CA LYS A 140 7.71 5.24 -20.85
C LYS A 140 7.99 6.41 -19.92
N ASP A 141 7.80 6.21 -18.62
CA ASP A 141 8.18 7.21 -17.60
C ASP A 141 9.70 7.30 -17.41
N ILE A 142 10.45 6.28 -17.82
CA ILE A 142 11.93 6.21 -17.84
C ILE A 142 12.53 6.68 -19.19
N TYR A 143 11.76 6.77 -20.28
CA TYR A 143 12.24 7.23 -21.59
C TYR A 143 11.85 8.67 -21.95
N PHE A 144 10.96 9.33 -21.18
CA PHE A 144 10.90 10.80 -21.09
C PHE A 144 11.88 11.35 -20.03
N LEU A 145 12.96 10.56 -19.91
CA LEU A 145 14.05 10.34 -18.96
C LEU A 145 15.28 11.24 -18.88
#